data_AF-A0A966IY62-F1
#
_entry.id   AF-A0A966IY62-F1
#
_cell.length_a   1.000
_cell.length_b   1.000
_cell.length_c   1.000
_cell.angle_alpha   90.00
_cell.angle_beta   90.00
_cell.angle_gamma   90.00
#
_symmetry.space_group_name_H-M   'P 1'
#
loop_
_entity.id
_entity.type
_entity.pdbx_description
1 polymer ?
#
loop_
_entity_poly.entity_id
_entity_poly.type
_entity_poly.pdbx_seq_one_letter_code
_entity_poly.pdbx_strand_id
1 'polypeptide(L)'
;MMRWWPIFQRNLLVWRKLAIPSMIGNIAEPLMWLLAFGYGLGSLVGDVSLGGEHVPYLVFLASGSICMSAMNAATFEALYSAFSRMHVQKTWDGILNAPVKLDDVVLAEMLWAAFKSLFSVTAILFVMLGLGVSHSPKLLLAWPLLLGVGITFSCLALIFNA
;
A
#
# COMPACT_ATOMS: atom_id res chain seq x y z
N MET A 1 8.99 17.19 -20.61
CA MET A 1 9.64 16.76 -19.35
C MET A 1 8.55 16.47 -18.33
N MET A 2 8.64 15.35 -17.60
CA MET A 2 7.60 14.89 -16.66
C MET A 2 7.45 15.83 -15.47
N ARG A 3 6.43 16.72 -15.51
CA ARG A 3 6.20 17.78 -14.50
C ARG A 3 5.71 17.25 -13.15
N TRP A 4 5.19 16.03 -13.11
CA TRP A 4 4.77 15.32 -11.90
C TRP A 4 5.96 14.81 -11.06
N TRP A 5 7.13 14.59 -11.68
CA TRP A 5 8.28 13.97 -11.02
C TRP A 5 8.85 14.78 -9.85
N PRO A 6 9.06 16.11 -9.95
CA PRO A 6 9.53 16.90 -8.81
C PRO A 6 8.56 16.90 -7.63
N ILE A 7 7.25 16.84 -7.89
CA ILE A 7 6.21 16.79 -6.85
C ILE A 7 6.30 15.46 -6.10
N PHE A 8 6.43 14.36 -6.86
CA PHE A 8 6.66 13.04 -6.30
C PHE A 8 7.94 12.98 -5.45
N GLN A 9 9.06 13.52 -5.95
CA GLN A 9 10.31 13.58 -5.20
C GLN A 9 10.19 14.35 -3.89
N ARG A 10 9.45 15.46 -3.88
CA ARG A 10 9.18 16.24 -2.66
C ARG A 10 8.47 15.37 -1.62
N ASN A 11 7.41 14.68 -2.03
CA ASN A 11 6.65 13.80 -1.15
C ASN A 11 7.53 12.65 -0.61
N LEU A 12 8.41 12.10 -1.46
CA LEU A 12 9.42 11.10 -1.07
C LEU A 12 10.39 11.60 0.00
N LEU A 13 10.96 12.79 -0.18
CA LEU A 13 11.92 13.37 0.75
C LEU A 13 11.29 13.66 2.12
N VAL A 14 10.06 14.15 2.14
CA VAL A 14 9.31 14.41 3.39
C VAL A 14 8.99 13.11 4.10
N TRP A 15 8.45 12.12 3.37
CA TRP A 15 8.10 10.85 3.96
C TRP A 15 9.31 10.08 4.47
N ARG A 16 10.48 10.18 3.84
CA ARG A 16 11.70 9.51 4.32
C ARG A 16 12.02 9.83 5.78
N LYS A 17 11.62 11.01 6.28
CA LYS A 17 11.77 11.40 7.69
C LYS A 17 10.82 10.66 8.63
N LEU A 18 9.66 10.25 8.13
CA LEU A 18 8.58 9.56 8.85
C LEU A 18 8.44 8.09 8.43
N ALA A 19 9.35 7.58 7.59
CA ALA A 19 9.21 6.28 6.94
C ALA A 19 9.16 5.15 7.97
N ILE A 20 10.06 5.18 8.97
CA ILE A 20 10.14 4.15 10.01
C ILE A 20 8.82 4.03 10.79
N PRO A 21 8.31 5.07 11.47
CA PRO A 21 7.06 4.98 12.22
C PRO A 21 5.85 4.69 11.32
N SER A 22 5.81 5.25 10.11
CA SER A 22 4.75 4.99 9.13
C SER A 22 4.71 3.53 8.68
N MET A 23 5.87 2.93 8.42
CA MET A 23 5.97 1.53 8.01
C MET A 23 5.59 0.59 9.15
N ILE A 24 6.10 0.83 10.37
CA ILE A 24 5.77 0.00 11.52
C ILE A 24 4.26 -0.05 11.75
N GLY A 25 3.56 1.09 11.69
CA GLY A 25 2.11 1.13 11.86
C GLY A 25 1.34 0.31 10.80
N ASN A 26 1.73 0.41 9.53
CA ASN A 26 1.04 -0.29 8.44
C ASN A 26 1.33 -1.80 8.39
N ILE A 27 2.46 -2.24 8.96
CA ILE A 27 2.91 -3.64 8.94
C ILE A 27 2.51 -4.37 10.21
N ALA A 28 2.54 -3.70 11.36
CA ALA A 28 2.28 -4.32 12.66
C ALA A 28 0.92 -5.02 12.70
N GLU A 29 -0.14 -4.37 12.19
CA GLU A 29 -1.47 -4.96 12.18
C GLU A 29 -1.53 -6.26 11.34
N PRO A 30 -1.16 -6.28 10.03
CA PRO A 30 -1.11 -7.51 9.25
C PRO A 30 -0.28 -8.63 9.88
N LEU A 31 0.84 -8.28 10.53
CA LEU A 31 1.67 -9.26 11.23
C LEU A 31 0.99 -9.83 12.47
N MET A 32 0.31 -9.01 13.25
CA MET A 32 -0.48 -9.49 14.38
C MET A 32 -1.58 -10.45 13.90
N TRP A 33 -2.27 -10.13 12.81
CA TRP A 33 -3.27 -11.03 12.20
C TRP A 33 -2.65 -12.36 11.75
N LEU A 34 -1.52 -12.31 11.06
CA LEU A 34 -0.80 -13.50 10.61
C LEU A 34 -0.30 -14.37 11.78
N LEU A 35 0.25 -13.77 12.82
CA LEU A 35 0.74 -14.50 13.98
C LEU A 35 -0.41 -15.09 14.80
N ALA A 36 -1.44 -14.30 15.10
CA ALA A 36 -2.56 -14.73 15.93
C ALA A 36 -3.41 -15.81 15.24
N PHE A 37 -3.81 -15.57 14.00
CA PHE A 37 -4.72 -16.48 13.28
C PHE A 37 -3.96 -17.53 12.47
N GLY A 38 -2.79 -17.19 11.95
CA GLY A 38 -1.99 -18.12 11.16
C GLY A 38 -1.39 -19.26 11.99
N TYR A 39 -0.75 -18.96 13.12
CA TYR A 39 -0.21 -20.02 14.00
C TYR A 39 -1.27 -20.66 14.88
N GLY A 40 -2.26 -19.90 15.39
CA GLY A 40 -3.28 -20.42 16.28
C GLY A 40 -4.38 -21.21 15.55
N LEU A 41 -5.03 -20.59 14.57
CA LEU A 41 -6.15 -21.18 13.83
C LEU A 41 -5.69 -22.05 12.65
N GLY A 42 -4.52 -21.78 12.08
CA GLY A 42 -3.98 -22.57 10.98
C GLY A 42 -3.77 -24.05 11.33
N SER A 43 -3.36 -24.37 12.56
CA SER A 43 -3.23 -25.77 13.01
C SER A 43 -4.56 -26.46 13.27
N LEU A 44 -5.65 -25.70 13.43
CA LEU A 44 -7.00 -26.23 13.69
C LEU A 44 -7.82 -26.39 12.42
N VAL A 45 -7.65 -25.49 11.44
CA VAL A 45 -8.39 -25.50 10.17
C VAL A 45 -7.70 -26.38 9.12
N GLY A 46 -6.36 -26.39 9.09
CA GLY A 46 -5.59 -27.14 8.08
C GLY A 46 -5.70 -26.50 6.69
N ASP A 47 -6.52 -27.10 5.83
CA ASP A 47 -6.66 -26.71 4.42
C ASP A 47 -8.05 -26.17 4.08
N VAL A 48 -8.08 -25.11 3.27
CA VAL A 48 -9.29 -24.53 2.72
C VAL A 48 -9.45 -24.99 1.27
N SER A 49 -10.64 -25.45 0.89
CA SER A 49 -10.94 -25.76 -0.51
C SER A 49 -11.27 -24.48 -1.28
N LEU A 50 -10.43 -24.14 -2.27
CA LEU A 50 -10.59 -23.00 -3.15
C LEU A 50 -10.62 -23.49 -4.60
N GLY A 51 -11.77 -23.36 -5.27
CA GLY A 51 -11.90 -23.75 -6.68
C GLY A 51 -11.61 -25.22 -6.97
N GLY A 52 -11.74 -26.10 -5.98
CA GLY A 52 -11.43 -27.53 -6.09
C GLY A 52 -10.01 -27.91 -5.66
N GLU A 53 -9.13 -26.96 -5.37
CA GLU A 53 -7.80 -27.21 -4.82
C GLU A 53 -7.74 -26.94 -3.30
N HIS A 54 -6.88 -27.69 -2.60
CA HIS A 54 -6.63 -27.50 -1.17
C HIS A 54 -5.48 -26.50 -0.99
N VAL A 55 -5.79 -25.37 -0.38
CA VAL A 55 -4.81 -24.32 -0.08
C VAL A 55 -4.68 -24.20 1.45
N PRO A 56 -3.45 -24.18 1.99
CA PRO A 56 -3.26 -23.99 3.42
C PRO A 56 -3.93 -22.71 3.91
N TYR A 57 -4.66 -22.79 5.02
CA TYR A 57 -5.37 -21.62 5.59
C TYR A 57 -4.45 -20.41 5.78
N LEU A 58 -3.20 -20.66 6.16
CA LEU A 58 -2.18 -19.62 6.33
C LEU A 58 -1.87 -18.87 5.03
N VAL A 59 -1.79 -19.57 3.90
CA VAL A 59 -1.55 -18.95 2.57
C VAL A 59 -2.76 -18.12 2.16
N PHE A 60 -3.97 -18.64 2.38
CA PHE A 60 -5.21 -17.92 2.11
C PHE A 60 -5.31 -16.63 2.92
N LEU A 61 -5.13 -16.71 4.24
CA LEU A 61 -5.17 -15.56 5.14
C LEU A 61 -4.10 -14.53 4.77
N ALA A 62 -2.87 -14.97 4.52
CA ALA A 62 -1.79 -14.07 4.15
C ALA A 62 -2.01 -13.32 2.83
N SER A 63 -2.58 -14.00 1.83
CA SER A 63 -2.93 -13.35 0.56
C SER A 63 -3.96 -12.22 0.74
N GLY A 64 -4.98 -12.45 1.59
CA GLY A 64 -5.97 -11.45 1.96
C GLY A 64 -5.37 -10.29 2.75
N SER A 65 -4.51 -10.59 3.73
CA SER A 65 -3.86 -9.57 4.56
C SER A 65 -2.96 -8.63 3.76
N ILE A 66 -2.21 -9.16 2.78
CA ILE A 66 -1.40 -8.31 1.89
C ILE A 66 -2.31 -7.36 1.10
N CYS A 67 -3.38 -7.88 0.52
CA CYS A 67 -4.30 -7.09 -0.29
C CYS A 67 -4.94 -5.97 0.54
N MET A 68 -5.44 -6.30 1.73
CA MET A 68 -6.04 -5.34 2.65
C MET A 68 -5.04 -4.27 3.09
N SER A 69 -3.80 -4.65 3.41
CA SER A 69 -2.76 -3.68 3.78
C SER A 69 -2.41 -2.74 2.63
N ALA A 70 -2.33 -3.24 1.39
CA ALA A 70 -2.08 -2.41 0.21
C ALA A 70 -3.20 -1.37 0.00
N MET A 71 -4.45 -1.82 0.10
CA MET A 71 -5.64 -0.98 -0.03
C MET A 71 -5.68 0.10 1.06
N ASN A 72 -5.47 -0.28 2.32
CA ASN A 72 -5.46 0.65 3.43
C ASN A 72 -4.33 1.66 3.30
N ALA A 73 -3.08 1.24 3.04
CA ALA A 73 -1.95 2.14 2.91
C ALA A 73 -2.16 3.20 1.81
N ALA A 74 -2.69 2.81 0.65
CA ALA A 74 -3.00 3.73 -0.44
C ALA A 74 -4.14 4.70 -0.07
N THR A 75 -5.21 4.17 0.53
CA THR A 75 -6.37 4.96 0.94
C THR A 75 -6.02 5.97 2.02
N PHE A 76 -5.27 5.57 3.05
CA PHE A 76 -4.84 6.45 4.12
C PHE A 76 -3.93 7.57 3.61
N GLU A 77 -2.98 7.25 2.71
CA GLU A 77 -2.13 8.29 2.13
C GLU A 77 -2.91 9.28 1.28
N ALA A 78 -3.82 8.78 0.43
CA ALA A 78 -4.61 9.62 -0.44
C ALA A 78 -5.62 10.46 0.36
N LEU A 79 -6.34 9.87 1.32
CA LEU A 79 -7.34 10.59 2.12
C LEU A 79 -6.70 11.56 3.11
N TYR A 80 -5.77 11.13 3.96
CA TYR A 80 -5.30 11.99 5.06
C TYR A 80 -4.11 12.84 4.65
N SER A 81 -3.07 12.23 4.08
CA SER A 81 -1.84 12.95 3.75
C SER A 81 -2.04 13.92 2.59
N ALA A 82 -2.75 13.51 1.53
CA ALA A 82 -3.01 14.41 0.39
C ALA A 82 -4.02 15.52 0.76
N PHE A 83 -5.08 15.21 1.52
CA PHE A 83 -6.01 16.23 2.03
C PHE A 83 -5.30 17.26 2.92
N SER A 84 -4.42 16.81 3.82
CA SER A 84 -3.62 17.73 4.65
C SER A 84 -2.77 18.67 3.79
N ARG A 85 -2.15 18.16 2.70
CA ARG A 85 -1.38 18.97 1.73
C ARG A 85 -2.26 19.94 0.94
N MET A 86 -3.51 19.59 0.68
CA MET A 86 -4.47 20.42 -0.05
C MET A 86 -5.07 21.51 0.84
N HIS A 87 -5.72 21.14 1.94
CA HIS A 87 -6.56 22.04 2.74
C HIS A 87 -5.81 22.71 3.89
N VAL A 88 -4.96 21.97 4.62
CA VAL A 88 -4.33 22.47 5.85
C VAL A 88 -3.03 23.20 5.54
N GLN A 89 -2.13 22.54 4.82
CA GLN A 89 -0.81 23.06 4.50
C GLN A 89 -0.82 23.97 3.27
N LYS A 90 -1.91 23.98 2.48
CA LYS A 90 -2.04 24.71 1.22
C LYS A 90 -0.85 24.56 0.29
N THR A 91 -0.24 23.38 0.29
CA THR A 91 0.93 23.13 -0.54
C THR A 91 0.54 23.07 -2.01
N TRP A 92 -0.67 22.58 -2.32
CA TRP A 92 -1.16 22.53 -3.68
C TRP A 92 -1.21 23.94 -4.28
N ASP A 93 -1.73 24.92 -3.53
CA ASP A 93 -1.73 26.33 -3.93
C ASP A 93 -0.31 26.84 -4.19
N GLY A 94 0.65 26.52 -3.32
CA GLY A 94 2.05 26.86 -3.49
C GLY A 94 2.69 26.27 -4.75
N ILE A 95 2.35 25.02 -5.08
CA ILE A 95 2.86 24.32 -6.27
C ILE A 95 2.24 24.89 -7.55
N LEU A 96 0.95 25.23 -7.54
CA LEU A 96 0.23 25.79 -8.69
C LEU A 96 0.69 27.20 -9.10
N ASN A 97 1.47 27.89 -8.26
CA ASN A 97 2.14 29.14 -8.63
C ASN A 97 3.33 28.92 -9.60
N ALA A 98 3.86 27.70 -9.67
CA ALA A 98 4.84 27.32 -10.68
C ALA A 98 4.12 26.97 -11.99
N PRO A 99 4.81 26.94 -13.16
CA PRO A 99 4.23 26.42 -14.38
C PRO A 99 4.08 24.89 -14.27
N VAL A 100 3.04 24.43 -13.58
CA VAL A 100 2.58 23.03 -13.44
C VAL A 100 1.05 23.01 -13.46
N LYS A 101 0.44 21.95 -14.01
CA LYS A 101 -1.03 21.82 -14.06
C LYS A 101 -1.54 21.05 -12.85
N LEU A 102 -2.83 21.21 -12.54
CA LEU A 102 -3.51 20.41 -11.50
C LEU A 102 -3.40 18.91 -11.79
N ASP A 103 -3.56 18.51 -13.05
CA ASP A 103 -3.41 17.12 -13.49
C ASP A 103 -2.03 16.53 -13.12
N ASP A 104 -0.97 17.35 -13.18
CA ASP A 104 0.39 16.94 -12.80
C ASP A 104 0.49 16.67 -11.29
N VAL A 105 -0.25 17.43 -10.46
CA VAL A 105 -0.30 17.27 -9.00
C VAL A 105 -1.10 16.02 -8.63
N VAL A 106 -2.28 15.83 -9.21
CA VAL A 106 -3.14 14.68 -8.96
C VAL A 106 -2.44 13.39 -9.36
N LEU A 107 -1.79 13.37 -10.53
CA LEU A 107 -1.03 12.21 -10.99
C LEU A 107 0.16 11.91 -10.06
N ALA A 108 0.86 12.94 -9.58
CA ALA A 108 1.95 12.75 -8.62
C ALA A 108 1.47 12.17 -7.29
N GLU A 109 0.34 12.65 -6.75
CA GLU A 109 -0.25 12.17 -5.50
C GLU A 109 -0.80 10.73 -5.62
N MET A 110 -1.43 10.40 -6.75
CA MET A 110 -1.86 9.04 -7.08
C MET A 110 -0.68 8.08 -7.13
N LEU A 111 0.36 8.39 -7.91
CA LEU A 111 1.56 7.57 -8.00
C LEU A 111 2.28 7.47 -6.65
N TRP A 112 2.26 8.54 -5.87
CA TRP A 112 2.86 8.57 -4.54
C TRP A 112 2.14 7.63 -3.55
N ALA A 113 0.81 7.65 -3.52
CA ALA A 113 0.03 6.73 -2.70
C ALA A 113 0.22 5.26 -3.12
N ALA A 114 0.22 4.98 -4.42
CA ALA A 114 0.51 3.64 -4.95
C ALA A 114 1.95 3.18 -4.66
N PHE A 115 2.92 4.10 -4.72
CA PHE A 115 4.30 3.78 -4.35
C PHE A 115 4.45 3.48 -2.86
N LYS A 116 3.71 4.18 -2.00
CA LYS A 116 3.68 3.90 -0.57
C LYS A 116 3.10 2.52 -0.24
N SER A 117 2.02 2.12 -0.91
CA SER A 117 1.43 0.79 -0.67
C SER A 117 2.39 -0.35 -1.04
N LEU A 118 3.28 -0.16 -2.02
CA LEU A 118 4.33 -1.14 -2.33
C LEU A 118 5.24 -1.46 -1.15
N PHE A 119 5.55 -0.50 -0.28
CA PHE A 119 6.39 -0.77 0.89
C PHE A 119 5.68 -1.69 1.89
N SER A 120 4.39 -1.44 2.16
CA SER A 120 3.58 -2.30 3.02
C SER A 120 3.49 -3.72 2.46
N VAL A 121 3.22 -3.84 1.15
CA VAL A 121 3.18 -5.12 0.43
C VAL A 121 4.51 -5.86 0.53
N THR A 122 5.61 -5.17 0.25
CA THR A 122 6.96 -5.74 0.26
C THR A 122 7.31 -6.24 1.66
N ALA A 123 6.98 -5.50 2.70
CA ALA A 123 7.23 -5.91 4.07
C ALA A 123 6.44 -7.17 4.46
N ILE A 124 5.16 -7.26 4.11
CA ILE A 124 4.36 -8.45 4.41
C ILE A 124 4.86 -9.65 3.59
N LEU A 125 5.22 -9.45 2.32
CA LEU A 125 5.85 -10.50 1.50
C LEU A 125 7.14 -11.02 2.13
N PHE A 126 8.00 -10.13 2.65
CA PHE A 126 9.21 -10.55 3.37
C PHE A 126 8.89 -11.39 4.61
N VAL A 127 7.84 -11.05 5.36
CA VAL A 127 7.46 -11.86 6.52
C VAL A 127 6.87 -13.21 6.09
N MET A 128 6.06 -13.26 5.03
CA MET A 128 5.61 -14.54 4.48
C MET A 128 6.76 -15.44 4.03
N LEU A 129 7.79 -14.86 3.40
CA LEU A 129 9.01 -15.57 3.06
C LEU A 129 9.75 -16.07 4.31
N GLY A 130 9.88 -15.22 5.34
CA GLY A 130 10.51 -15.58 6.61
C GLY A 130 9.77 -16.68 7.39
N LEU A 131 8.45 -16.74 7.27
CA LEU A 131 7.60 -17.78 7.85
C LEU A 131 7.54 -19.06 7.00
N GLY A 132 8.19 -19.08 5.81
CA GLY A 132 8.24 -20.25 4.93
C GLY A 132 6.94 -20.60 4.22
N VAL A 133 5.98 -19.67 4.17
CA VAL A 133 4.58 -19.92 3.73
C VAL A 133 4.47 -20.11 2.22
N SER A 134 5.32 -19.47 1.42
CA SER A 134 5.31 -19.62 -0.04
C SER A 134 6.65 -19.23 -0.64
N HIS A 135 7.22 -20.12 -1.47
CA HIS A 135 8.44 -19.88 -2.25
C HIS A 135 8.16 -19.79 -3.76
N SER A 136 6.90 -19.56 -4.15
CA SER A 136 6.54 -19.60 -5.57
C SER A 136 7.06 -18.36 -6.32
N PRO A 137 7.67 -18.50 -7.52
CA PRO A 137 8.07 -17.37 -8.37
C PRO A 137 6.92 -16.41 -8.73
N LYS A 138 5.67 -16.88 -8.60
CA LYS A 138 4.45 -16.09 -8.80
C LYS A 138 4.34 -14.91 -7.82
N LEU A 139 5.09 -14.91 -6.71
CA LEU A 139 5.17 -13.78 -5.79
C LEU A 139 5.69 -12.50 -6.47
N LEU A 140 6.50 -12.61 -7.53
CA LEU A 140 6.95 -11.45 -8.31
C LEU A 140 5.81 -10.71 -9.01
N LEU A 141 4.75 -11.43 -9.41
CA LEU A 141 3.54 -10.83 -9.99
C LEU A 141 2.70 -10.10 -8.94
N ALA A 142 2.93 -10.33 -7.66
CA ALA A 142 2.20 -9.63 -6.60
C ALA A 142 2.50 -8.11 -6.62
N TRP A 143 3.74 -7.70 -6.91
CA TRP A 143 4.09 -6.28 -6.97
C TRP A 143 3.30 -5.47 -8.00
N PRO A 144 3.27 -5.83 -9.31
CA PRO A 144 2.51 -5.07 -10.29
C PRO A 144 1.00 -5.14 -10.04
N LEU A 145 0.48 -6.27 -9.56
CA LEU A 145 -0.95 -6.40 -9.24
C LEU A 145 -1.34 -5.49 -8.07
N LEU A 146 -0.56 -5.49 -6.99
CA LEU A 146 -0.84 -4.72 -5.80
C LEU A 146 -0.50 -3.23 -5.97
N LEU A 147 0.41 -2.89 -6.89
CA LEU A 147 0.55 -1.52 -7.40
C LEU A 147 -0.75 -1.08 -8.07
N GLY A 148 -1.35 -1.91 -8.93
CA GLY A 148 -2.63 -1.64 -9.56
C GLY A 148 -3.75 -1.41 -8.53
N VAL A 149 -3.79 -2.22 -7.47
CA VAL A 149 -4.69 -2.01 -6.32
C VAL A 149 -4.40 -0.67 -5.63
N GLY A 150 -3.13 -0.33 -5.41
CA GLY A 150 -2.75 0.96 -4.84
C GLY A 150 -3.24 2.14 -5.70
N ILE A 151 -3.09 2.04 -7.02
CA ILE A 151 -3.56 3.06 -7.96
C ILE A 151 -5.08 3.19 -7.87
N THR A 152 -5.85 2.09 -7.96
CA THR A 152 -7.33 2.15 -7.95
C THR A 152 -7.86 2.79 -6.67
N PHE A 153 -7.37 2.37 -5.50
CA PHE A 153 -7.79 2.93 -4.22
C PHE A 153 -7.33 4.37 -4.02
N SER A 154 -6.14 4.73 -4.51
CA SER A 154 -5.68 6.13 -4.47
C SER A 154 -6.54 7.05 -5.34
N CYS A 155 -6.96 6.61 -6.53
CA CYS A 155 -7.86 7.38 -7.39
C CYS A 155 -9.21 7.62 -6.73
N LEU A 156 -9.82 6.57 -6.16
CA LEU A 156 -11.09 6.68 -5.46
C LEU A 156 -10.99 7.66 -4.29
N ALA A 157 -9.95 7.54 -3.47
CA ALA A 157 -9.72 8.43 -2.34
C ALA A 157 -9.47 9.89 -2.77
N LEU A 158 -8.74 10.12 -3.86
CA LEU A 158 -8.50 11.47 -4.37
C LEU A 158 -9.77 12.12 -4.92
N ILE A 159 -10.69 11.34 -5.52
CA ILE A 159 -12.00 11.85 -5.96
C ILE A 159 -12.82 12.33 -4.75
N PHE A 160 -12.78 11.60 -3.64
CA PHE A 160 -13.48 12.01 -2.41
C PHE A 160 -12.89 13.26 -1.75
N ASN A 161 -11.63 13.59 -2.03
CA ASN A 161 -10.95 14.76 -1.49
C ASN A 161 -11.15 16.04 -2.32
N ALA A 162 -11.63 15.91 -3.56
CA ALA A 162 -11.88 17.03 -4.48
C ALA A 162 -13.26 17.67 -4.23
#